data_AF-A0A0D6LBQ6-F1
#
_entry.id   AF-A0A0D6LBQ6-F1
#
_cell.length_a   1.000
_cell.length_b   1.000
_cell.length_c   1.000
_cell.angle_alpha   90.00
_cell.angle_beta   90.00
_cell.angle_gamma   90.00
#
_symmetry.space_group_name_H-M   'P 1'
#
loop_
_entity.id
_entity.type
_entity.pdbx_description
1 polymer ?
#
loop_
_entity_poly.entity_id
_entity_poly.type
_entity_poly.pdbx_seq_one_letter_code
_entity_poly.pdbx_strand_id
1 'polypeptide(L)'
;MWYYSRKIIHDLWPLGEDNYVPGRAVTQSREAQVTVVAKNGGNILLPEYARSIKRLDMYIQNRIKVDGFLSICAYYPNVGLKISMKKKTQTMANQWNDNGTTQLDGILLQKVDSFVYLGREINMMNDLTTEIGRRRKAAWAAMDTIREITSQIKDTNRRAHIFDSMVRFRNHTYTYRELCLRWKNRGCPGNNHIQIISELYNHGINITYPTFRIGSRSGYLGAGIGGVSLSKDDNGTVILASARAWLMVYQLKFFPINVSYVSGIWEKTFKLHMDNYPEDPFISLTYFHSQTLAEELKRNADSLAPRFIFAFVILVIFAVICSMVTIKGTFYFDWVLSKPILSVFGVINAGMGIASAMGGLILLDVQYNDIVAVMPFLVVAVGTDNMFLMVAAVKRTCRAATVEQRIGECMADAARRMVDACFQATITSHFVR
;
A
#
# COMPACT_ATOMS: atom_id res chain seq x y z
N MET A 1 6.06 -15.37 -25.18
CA MET A 1 4.79 -15.18 -25.92
C MET A 1 4.00 -13.97 -25.40
N TRP A 2 3.64 -13.89 -24.11
CA TRP A 2 2.91 -12.74 -23.52
C TRP A 2 3.64 -11.39 -23.65
N TYR A 3 4.96 -11.35 -23.40
CA TYR A 3 5.78 -10.14 -23.55
C TYR A 3 5.88 -9.67 -25.01
N TYR A 4 5.94 -10.62 -25.95
CA TYR A 4 6.04 -10.36 -27.39
C TYR A 4 4.69 -9.84 -27.94
N SER A 5 3.56 -10.43 -27.53
CA SER A 5 2.23 -9.86 -27.82
C SER A 5 2.02 -8.48 -27.21
N ARG A 6 2.53 -8.22 -25.99
CA ARG A 6 2.45 -6.88 -25.36
C ARG A 6 3.25 -5.84 -26.13
N LYS A 7 4.46 -6.20 -26.57
CA LYS A 7 5.33 -5.31 -27.36
C LYS A 7 4.72 -5.00 -28.72
N ILE A 8 4.17 -6.01 -29.40
CA ILE A 8 3.43 -5.84 -30.67
C ILE A 8 2.17 -4.97 -30.49
N ILE A 9 1.41 -5.14 -29.41
CA ILE A 9 0.22 -4.32 -29.13
C ILE A 9 0.61 -2.86 -28.81
N HIS A 10 1.72 -2.62 -28.11
CA HIS A 10 2.23 -1.27 -27.83
C HIS A 10 2.85 -0.59 -29.05
N ASP A 11 3.47 -1.35 -29.96
CA ASP A 11 4.07 -0.84 -31.21
C ASP A 11 3.00 -0.58 -32.30
N LEU A 12 1.95 -1.41 -32.38
CA LEU A 12 0.88 -1.27 -33.37
C LEU A 12 -0.25 -0.30 -32.94
N TRP A 13 -0.41 -0.05 -31.64
CA TRP A 13 -1.37 0.90 -31.10
C TRP A 13 -0.71 1.78 -30.02
N PRO A 14 0.08 2.79 -30.43
CA PRO A 14 0.64 3.75 -29.49
C PRO A 14 -0.50 4.42 -28.71
N LEU A 15 -0.30 4.62 -27.40
CA LEU A 15 -1.21 5.32 -26.48
C LEU A 15 -1.28 6.84 -26.77
N GLY A 16 -1.29 7.22 -28.04
CA GLY A 16 -1.29 8.60 -28.52
C GLY A 16 -2.64 9.28 -28.45
N GLU A 17 -3.72 8.55 -28.13
CA GLU A 17 -5.02 9.15 -27.93
C GLU A 17 -5.64 8.67 -26.62
N ASP A 18 -6.12 9.65 -25.84
CA ASP A 18 -6.99 9.53 -24.67
C ASP A 18 -8.35 8.89 -25.05
N ASN A 19 -8.37 7.77 -25.78
CA ASN A 19 -9.60 7.11 -26.26
C ASN A 19 -9.75 5.74 -25.61
N TYR A 20 -10.76 5.62 -24.74
CA TYR A 20 -11.28 4.33 -24.27
C TYR A 20 -11.86 3.56 -25.48
N VAL A 21 -11.87 2.22 -25.43
CA VAL A 21 -12.54 1.36 -26.41
C VAL A 21 -13.28 0.27 -25.63
N PRO A 22 -14.61 0.08 -25.81
CA PRO A 22 -15.38 -0.89 -25.05
C PRO A 22 -15.05 -2.29 -25.57
N GLY A 23 -14.75 -3.23 -24.67
CA GLY A 23 -14.42 -4.63 -25.02
C GLY A 23 -12.97 -5.04 -24.73
N ARG A 24 -12.09 -4.10 -24.36
CA ARG A 24 -10.79 -4.39 -23.76
C ARG A 24 -10.98 -4.65 -22.26
N ALA A 25 -10.85 -5.89 -21.81
CA ALA A 25 -10.53 -6.19 -20.41
C ALA A 25 -9.06 -5.80 -20.17
N VAL A 26 -8.78 -4.49 -20.13
CA VAL A 26 -7.57 -3.99 -19.50
C VAL A 26 -7.77 -4.26 -18.03
N THR A 27 -7.11 -5.30 -17.53
CA THR A 27 -6.94 -5.52 -16.10
C THR A 27 -6.52 -4.18 -15.47
N GLN A 28 -7.41 -3.68 -14.63
CA GLN A 28 -7.64 -2.26 -14.36
C GLN A 28 -6.48 -1.63 -13.57
N SER A 29 -5.52 -1.03 -14.26
CA SER A 29 -4.63 -0.06 -13.62
C SER A 29 -5.38 1.26 -13.52
N ARG A 30 -5.54 1.81 -12.31
CA ARG A 30 -6.16 3.13 -12.05
C ARG A 30 -7.68 3.19 -12.26
N GLU A 31 -8.41 2.32 -11.55
CA GLU A 31 -9.87 2.34 -11.49
C GLU A 31 -10.35 2.36 -10.04
N ALA A 32 -11.40 3.14 -9.78
CA ALA A 32 -12.18 3.10 -8.55
C ALA A 32 -13.62 2.68 -8.86
N GLN A 33 -14.12 1.69 -8.14
CA GLN A 33 -15.47 1.17 -8.24
C GLN A 33 -16.23 1.47 -6.96
N VAL A 34 -17.48 1.85 -7.13
CA VAL A 34 -18.40 2.13 -6.03
C VAL A 34 -19.69 1.39 -6.29
N THR A 35 -19.96 0.39 -5.46
CA THR A 35 -21.21 -0.35 -5.48
C THR A 35 -22.13 0.19 -4.42
N VAL A 36 -23.25 0.74 -4.87
CA VAL A 36 -24.31 1.27 -4.01
C VAL A 36 -25.43 0.25 -3.96
N VAL A 37 -25.88 -0.12 -2.76
CA VAL A 37 -26.99 -1.04 -2.55
C VAL A 37 -28.11 -0.31 -1.82
N ALA A 38 -29.35 -0.54 -2.22
CA ALA A 38 -30.52 0.00 -1.54
C ALA A 38 -30.66 -0.62 -0.15
N LYS A 39 -30.77 0.21 0.90
CA LYS A 39 -31.09 -0.26 2.25
C LYS A 39 -32.51 -0.85 2.27
N ASN A 40 -32.73 -1.84 3.14
CA ASN A 40 -34.02 -2.53 3.33
C ASN A 40 -34.59 -3.23 2.08
N GLY A 41 -33.74 -3.52 1.08
CA GLY A 41 -34.18 -4.21 -0.14
C GLY A 41 -35.08 -3.36 -1.06
N GLY A 42 -35.04 -2.03 -0.90
CA GLY A 42 -35.78 -1.09 -1.73
C GLY A 42 -35.35 -1.11 -3.21
N ASN A 43 -36.16 -0.49 -4.07
CA ASN A 43 -35.85 -0.34 -5.49
C ASN A 43 -34.96 0.89 -5.72
N ILE A 44 -33.74 0.67 -6.19
CA ILE A 44 -32.74 1.72 -6.43
C ILE A 44 -33.13 2.69 -7.57
N LEU A 45 -34.10 2.30 -8.41
CA LEU A 45 -34.60 3.12 -9.53
C LEU A 45 -35.54 4.24 -9.07
N LEU A 46 -36.07 4.13 -7.84
CA LEU A 46 -36.92 5.16 -7.23
C LEU A 46 -36.17 6.49 -7.08
N PRO A 47 -36.89 7.62 -7.15
CA PRO A 47 -36.26 8.94 -7.26
C PRO A 47 -35.48 9.36 -6.01
N GLU A 48 -35.82 8.80 -4.84
CA GLU A 48 -35.12 9.07 -3.57
C GLU A 48 -33.72 8.47 -3.55
N TYR A 49 -33.59 7.23 -4.03
CA TYR A 49 -32.31 6.53 -4.15
C TYR A 49 -31.46 7.15 -5.24
N ALA A 50 -32.05 7.45 -6.40
CA ALA A 50 -31.35 8.13 -7.49
C ALA A 50 -30.81 9.52 -7.08
N ARG A 51 -31.59 10.31 -6.32
CA ARG A 51 -31.11 11.58 -5.74
C ARG A 51 -29.94 11.39 -4.78
N SER A 52 -29.98 10.33 -3.96
CA SER A 52 -28.89 9.99 -3.04
C SER A 52 -27.62 9.57 -3.80
N ILE A 53 -27.74 8.74 -4.84
CA ILE A 53 -26.63 8.36 -5.72
C ILE A 53 -26.04 9.58 -6.43
N LYS A 54 -26.90 10.49 -6.93
CA LYS A 54 -26.44 11.73 -7.57
C LYS A 54 -25.68 12.63 -6.59
N ARG A 55 -26.12 12.72 -5.34
CA ARG A 55 -25.40 13.46 -4.29
C ARG A 55 -24.01 12.86 -4.05
N LEU A 56 -23.92 11.53 -3.96
CA LEU A 56 -22.66 10.80 -3.81
C LEU A 56 -21.72 11.01 -5.02
N ASP A 57 -22.23 10.89 -6.24
CA ASP A 57 -21.44 11.15 -7.47
C ASP A 57 -20.92 12.59 -7.52
N MET A 58 -21.77 13.58 -7.19
CA MET A 58 -21.33 14.98 -7.09
C MET A 58 -20.29 15.21 -5.97
N TYR A 59 -20.40 14.49 -4.85
CA TYR A 59 -19.41 14.53 -3.78
C TYR A 59 -18.06 14.00 -4.26
N ILE A 60 -18.05 12.81 -4.88
CA ILE A 60 -16.83 12.18 -5.40
C ILE A 60 -16.15 13.08 -6.45
N GLN A 61 -16.91 13.65 -7.39
CA GLN A 61 -16.34 14.44 -8.46
C GLN A 61 -15.80 15.81 -8.01
N ASN A 62 -16.45 16.46 -7.04
CA ASN A 62 -16.17 17.87 -6.71
C ASN A 62 -15.43 18.08 -5.38
N ARG A 63 -15.61 17.19 -4.40
CA ARG A 63 -15.01 17.34 -3.06
C ARG A 63 -13.65 16.65 -2.95
N ILE A 64 -13.44 15.56 -3.68
CA ILE A 64 -12.18 14.82 -3.64
C ILE A 64 -11.18 15.53 -4.54
N LYS A 65 -10.23 16.21 -3.89
CA LYS A 65 -9.17 16.98 -4.55
C LYS A 65 -7.82 16.49 -4.06
N VAL A 66 -6.86 16.44 -4.97
CA VAL A 66 -5.47 16.19 -4.64
C VAL A 66 -4.69 17.47 -4.87
N ASP A 67 -4.26 18.09 -3.78
CA ASP A 67 -3.40 19.27 -3.81
C ASP A 67 -1.95 18.81 -3.93
N GLY A 68 -1.26 19.24 -4.99
CA GLY A 68 0.13 18.87 -5.24
C GLY A 68 1.11 19.28 -4.12
N PHE A 69 0.70 20.17 -3.22
CA PHE A 69 1.47 20.61 -2.06
C PHE A 69 1.23 19.76 -0.79
N LEU A 70 0.03 19.19 -0.64
CA LEU A 70 -0.41 18.54 0.61
C LEU A 70 -0.17 17.02 0.66
N SER A 71 0.14 16.38 -0.47
CA SER A 71 0.41 14.93 -0.49
C SER A 71 1.62 14.50 0.35
N ILE A 72 2.50 15.43 0.73
CA ILE A 72 3.61 15.17 1.66
C ILE A 72 3.20 15.45 3.12
N CYS A 73 2.23 16.33 3.36
CA CYS A 73 1.83 16.76 4.72
C CYS A 73 0.63 16.01 5.32
N ALA A 74 -0.13 15.23 4.54
CA ALA A 74 -1.34 14.54 5.03
C ALA A 74 -1.08 13.38 6.02
N TYR A 75 0.16 13.14 6.44
CA TYR A 75 0.50 12.11 7.43
C TYR A 75 0.38 12.57 8.90
N TYR A 76 -0.18 13.77 9.18
CA TYR A 76 -0.36 14.25 10.55
C TYR A 76 -1.81 14.64 10.84
N PRO A 77 -2.47 14.00 11.83
CA PRO A 77 -3.86 14.30 12.19
C PRO A 77 -4.00 15.69 12.81
N ASN A 78 -5.16 16.32 12.56
CA ASN A 78 -5.57 17.64 13.02
C ASN A 78 -5.37 17.83 14.52
N VAL A 79 -4.44 18.72 14.90
CA VAL A 79 -4.19 19.11 16.29
C VAL A 79 -5.02 20.36 16.61
N GLY A 80 -6.06 20.18 17.44
CA GLY A 80 -6.70 21.30 18.13
C GLY A 80 -5.72 21.95 19.11
N LEU A 81 -5.54 23.26 19.01
CA LEU A 81 -4.58 24.02 19.83
C LEU A 81 -5.14 24.24 21.24
N LYS A 82 -4.59 23.52 22.22
CA LYS A 82 -4.75 23.81 23.66
C LYS A 82 -3.42 24.36 24.18
N ILE A 83 -3.44 25.53 24.81
CA ILE A 83 -2.21 26.19 25.32
C ILE A 83 -1.65 25.35 26.48
N SER A 84 -0.41 24.85 26.33
CA SER A 84 0.24 24.00 27.33
C SER A 84 1.15 24.83 28.22
N MET A 85 0.64 25.22 29.39
CA MET A 85 1.26 26.21 30.28
C MET A 85 2.56 25.77 30.99
N LYS A 86 2.83 24.46 31.14
CA LYS A 86 3.98 23.97 31.92
C LYS A 86 5.26 23.64 31.12
N LYS A 87 5.20 23.54 29.78
CA LYS A 87 6.35 23.11 28.96
C LYS A 87 6.52 23.83 27.63
N LYS A 88 5.46 24.40 27.05
CA LYS A 88 5.51 25.01 25.70
C LYS A 88 5.42 26.54 25.71
N THR A 89 5.02 27.13 26.83
CA THR A 89 4.97 28.59 27.00
C THR A 89 6.27 29.05 27.65
N GLN A 90 7.06 29.82 26.92
CA GLN A 90 8.34 30.39 27.34
C GLN A 90 8.30 31.90 27.09
N THR A 91 9.16 32.66 27.77
CA THR A 91 9.23 34.12 27.62
C THR A 91 10.58 34.53 27.03
N MET A 92 10.58 35.52 26.14
CA MET A 92 11.79 36.18 25.66
C MET A 92 11.81 37.60 26.20
N ALA A 93 12.95 38.04 26.74
CA ALA A 93 13.08 39.42 27.20
C ALA A 93 13.80 40.29 26.17
N ASN A 94 13.39 41.55 26.13
CA ASN A 94 13.99 42.60 25.32
C ASN A 94 14.98 43.42 26.15
N GLN A 95 15.90 44.14 25.50
CA GLN A 95 16.84 45.09 26.11
C GLN A 95 16.17 46.24 26.88
N TRP A 96 14.86 46.44 26.66
CA TRP A 96 14.02 47.40 27.39
C TRP A 96 13.17 46.78 28.49
N ASN A 97 13.33 45.50 28.80
CA ASN A 97 12.56 44.82 29.84
C ASN A 97 13.36 44.71 31.13
N ASP A 98 12.80 45.18 32.24
CA ASP A 98 13.38 45.02 33.57
C ASP A 98 13.56 43.53 33.90
N ASN A 99 14.60 43.19 34.67
CA ASN A 99 15.00 41.80 35.00
C ASN A 99 13.98 41.01 35.88
N GLY A 100 12.71 41.43 35.91
CA GLY A 100 11.64 40.76 36.63
C GLY A 100 11.18 39.45 35.99
N THR A 101 10.73 38.52 36.81
CA THR A 101 10.14 37.23 36.38
C THR A 101 8.67 37.41 35.99
N THR A 102 8.29 37.04 34.76
CA THR A 102 6.89 37.10 34.28
C THR A 102 6.12 35.85 34.70
N GLN A 103 4.96 36.03 35.35
CA GLN A 103 4.04 34.94 35.71
C GLN A 103 2.77 34.98 34.86
N LEU A 104 2.31 33.82 34.41
CA LEU A 104 0.97 33.63 33.85
C LEU A 104 0.24 32.60 34.70
N ASP A 105 -0.93 32.95 35.22
CA ASP A 105 -1.80 32.06 36.02
C ASP A 105 -1.08 31.39 37.21
N GLY A 106 -0.19 32.14 37.88
CA GLY A 106 0.57 31.70 39.05
C GLY A 106 1.78 30.80 38.77
N ILE A 107 2.12 30.56 37.49
CA ILE A 107 3.30 29.77 37.08
C ILE A 107 4.40 30.69 36.55
N LEU A 108 5.61 30.55 37.10
CA LEU A 108 6.83 31.22 36.63
C LEU A 108 7.25 30.65 35.27
N LEU A 109 7.31 31.50 34.24
CA LEU A 109 7.69 31.09 32.89
C LEU A 109 9.22 31.08 32.72
N GLN A 110 9.73 30.07 32.02
CA GLN A 110 11.15 29.96 31.69
C GLN A 110 11.54 31.02 30.65
N LYS A 111 12.61 31.75 30.93
CA LYS A 111 13.20 32.76 30.02
C LYS A 111 14.19 32.08 29.07
N VAL A 112 14.05 32.32 27.76
CA VAL A 112 14.87 31.70 26.71
C VAL A 112 15.25 32.75 25.67
N ASP A 113 16.43 32.63 25.05
CA ASP A 113 16.95 33.61 24.08
C ASP A 113 16.46 33.36 22.63
N SER A 114 16.08 32.12 22.31
CA SER A 114 15.36 31.78 21.07
C SER A 114 14.34 30.67 21.31
N PHE A 115 13.18 30.75 20.65
CA PHE A 115 12.17 29.68 20.68
C PHE A 115 11.58 29.41 19.31
N VAL A 116 11.14 28.18 19.08
CA VAL A 116 10.56 27.75 17.80
C VAL A 116 9.04 27.77 17.90
N TYR A 117 8.41 28.60 17.08
CA TYR A 117 6.95 28.70 17.00
C TYR A 117 6.48 28.42 15.58
N LEU A 118 5.54 27.48 15.43
CA LEU A 118 4.97 27.08 14.13
C LEU A 118 6.04 26.80 13.05
N GLY A 119 7.17 26.21 13.44
CA GLY A 119 8.26 25.85 12.53
C GLY A 119 9.21 26.98 12.15
N ARG A 120 9.09 28.15 12.77
CA ARG A 120 10.02 29.28 12.64
C ARG A 120 10.73 29.54 13.96
N GLU A 121 12.07 29.61 13.94
CA GLU A 121 12.84 30.11 15.08
C GLU A 121 12.64 31.62 15.21
N ILE A 122 12.23 32.05 16.39
CA ILE A 122 12.06 33.45 16.75
C ILE A 122 13.20 33.78 17.71
N ASN A 123 14.07 34.69 17.29
CA ASN A 123 15.17 35.23 18.07
C ASN A 123 15.04 36.76 18.08
N MET A 124 15.37 37.38 19.22
CA MET A 124 15.38 38.83 19.42
C MET A 124 16.43 39.55 18.55
N MET A 125 17.47 38.85 18.08
CA MET A 125 18.55 39.45 17.27
C MET A 125 18.23 39.56 15.77
N ASN A 126 17.05 39.15 15.32
CA ASN A 126 16.64 39.13 13.90
C ASN A 126 17.65 38.43 12.96
N ASP A 127 18.47 37.52 13.48
CA ASP A 127 19.42 36.72 12.72
C ASP A 127 18.71 35.52 12.09
N LEU A 128 18.79 35.41 10.74
CA LEU A 128 18.16 34.33 9.96
C LEU A 128 19.06 33.11 9.76
N THR A 129 20.34 33.15 10.15
CA THR A 129 21.31 32.11 9.81
C THR A 129 20.95 30.73 10.38
N THR A 130 20.44 30.69 11.62
CA THR A 130 20.02 29.45 12.30
C THR A 130 18.75 28.87 11.67
N GLU A 131 17.77 29.72 11.33
CA GLU A 131 16.54 29.37 10.63
C GLU A 131 16.84 28.80 9.22
N ILE A 132 17.76 29.42 8.48
CA ILE A 132 18.20 28.92 7.16
C ILE A 132 18.87 27.55 7.30
N GLY A 133 19.73 27.36 8.29
CA GLY A 133 20.36 26.07 8.56
C GLY A 133 19.35 24.98 8.90
N ARG A 134 18.31 25.31 9.66
CA ARG A 134 17.25 24.38 10.06
C ARG A 134 16.33 24.02 8.88
N ARG A 135 15.95 24.99 8.05
CA ARG A 135 15.21 24.76 6.80
C ARG A 135 15.99 23.90 5.82
N ARG A 136 17.31 24.10 5.71
CA ARG A 136 18.20 23.21 4.94
C ARG A 136 18.15 21.78 5.48
N LYS A 137 18.26 21.57 6.79
CA LYS A 137 18.17 20.22 7.39
C LYS A 137 16.80 19.55 7.17
N ALA A 138 15.70 20.29 7.33
CA ALA A 138 14.36 19.77 7.07
C ALA A 138 14.14 19.44 5.57
N ALA A 139 14.65 20.29 4.68
CA ALA A 139 14.63 20.04 3.23
C ALA A 139 15.47 18.79 2.87
N TRP A 140 16.65 18.62 3.49
CA TRP A 140 17.48 17.43 3.32
C TRP A 140 16.80 16.16 3.86
N ALA A 141 16.10 16.22 4.99
CA ALA A 141 15.34 15.09 5.53
C ALA A 141 14.17 14.69 4.62
N ALA A 142 13.43 15.66 4.06
CA ALA A 142 12.39 15.42 3.08
C ALA A 142 12.95 14.90 1.74
N MET A 143 14.16 15.31 1.37
CA MET A 143 14.88 14.80 0.20
C MET A 143 15.27 13.33 0.40
N ASP A 144 15.64 12.93 1.61
CA ASP A 144 16.06 11.55 1.90
C ASP A 144 14.90 10.56 1.75
N THR A 145 13.67 10.95 2.15
CA THR A 145 12.45 10.17 1.90
C THR A 145 12.11 9.95 0.42
N ILE A 146 12.64 10.79 -0.49
CA ILE A 146 12.44 10.68 -1.94
C ILE A 146 13.72 10.14 -2.64
N ARG A 147 14.82 10.00 -1.90
CA ARG A 147 16.12 9.55 -2.42
C ARG A 147 16.04 8.14 -2.97
N GLU A 148 15.22 7.28 -2.37
CA GLU A 148 15.04 5.89 -2.78
C GLU A 148 14.36 5.74 -4.14
N ILE A 149 13.46 6.68 -4.50
CA ILE A 149 12.79 6.72 -5.81
C ILE A 149 13.67 7.41 -6.86
N THR A 150 14.44 8.43 -6.46
CA THR A 150 15.31 9.18 -7.39
C THR A 150 16.69 8.54 -7.59
N SER A 151 17.14 7.64 -6.72
CA SER A 151 18.41 6.91 -6.87
C SER A 151 18.37 5.84 -7.96
N GLN A 152 17.18 5.37 -8.35
CA GLN A 152 17.00 4.41 -9.43
C GLN A 152 17.15 5.03 -10.83
N ILE A 153 17.18 6.36 -10.94
CA ILE A 153 17.26 7.06 -12.22
C ILE A 153 18.69 7.59 -12.41
N LYS A 154 19.48 6.85 -13.18
CA LYS A 154 20.89 7.12 -13.47
C LYS A 154 21.12 8.40 -14.30
N ASP A 155 20.09 8.86 -15.01
CA ASP A 155 20.17 9.95 -15.99
C ASP A 155 19.82 11.31 -15.36
N THR A 156 20.80 12.22 -15.34
CA THR A 156 20.72 13.54 -14.69
C THR A 156 19.66 14.44 -15.32
N ASN A 157 19.46 14.33 -16.65
CA ASN A 157 18.47 15.12 -17.37
C ASN A 157 17.04 14.65 -17.08
N ARG A 158 16.81 13.34 -16.95
CA ARG A 158 15.50 12.81 -16.52
C ARG A 158 15.20 13.15 -15.07
N ARG A 159 16.20 13.11 -14.20
CA ARG A 159 16.06 13.53 -12.80
C ARG A 159 15.70 15.02 -12.69
N ALA A 160 16.33 15.87 -13.51
CA ALA A 160 16.01 17.29 -13.62
C ALA A 160 14.61 17.53 -14.21
N HIS A 161 14.20 16.77 -15.23
CA HIS A 161 12.85 16.87 -15.81
C HIS A 161 11.75 16.43 -14.86
N ILE A 162 12.00 15.38 -14.08
CA ILE A 162 11.09 14.94 -13.00
C ILE A 162 11.02 16.03 -11.94
N PHE A 163 12.16 16.60 -11.54
CA PHE A 163 12.21 17.74 -10.60
C PHE A 163 11.44 18.95 -11.14
N ASP A 164 11.66 19.37 -12.38
CA ASP A 164 10.97 20.51 -13.00
C ASP A 164 9.47 20.23 -13.14
N SER A 165 9.09 19.00 -13.49
CA SER A 165 7.68 18.58 -13.51
C SER A 165 7.04 18.54 -12.12
N MET A 166 7.81 18.20 -11.08
CA MET A 166 7.40 18.17 -9.68
C MET A 166 7.36 19.59 -9.08
N VAL A 167 8.18 20.51 -9.56
CA VAL A 167 8.16 21.95 -9.22
C VAL A 167 6.98 22.65 -9.91
N ARG A 168 6.67 22.33 -11.18
CA ARG A 168 5.42 22.77 -11.83
C ARG A 168 4.16 22.16 -11.21
N PHE A 169 4.28 21.07 -10.46
CA PHE A 169 3.19 20.40 -9.75
C PHE A 169 2.68 21.17 -8.52
N ARG A 170 3.35 22.24 -8.10
CA ARG A 170 3.16 22.88 -6.78
C ARG A 170 1.99 23.87 -6.64
N ASN A 171 1.14 24.07 -7.65
CA ASN A 171 0.05 25.06 -7.54
C ASN A 171 -1.29 24.68 -8.19
N HIS A 172 -1.49 23.40 -8.53
CA HIS A 172 -2.75 22.92 -9.10
C HIS A 172 -3.41 21.86 -8.22
N THR A 173 -4.71 22.04 -8.00
CA THR A 173 -5.55 21.10 -7.27
C THR A 173 -6.21 20.18 -8.29
N TYR A 174 -5.86 18.89 -8.29
CA TYR A 174 -6.39 17.93 -9.26
C TYR A 174 -7.73 17.39 -8.79
N THR A 175 -8.75 17.57 -9.62
CA THR A 175 -10.08 16.98 -9.40
C THR A 175 -10.28 15.75 -10.27
N TYR A 176 -11.32 14.95 -9.99
CA TYR A 176 -11.66 13.79 -10.83
C TYR A 176 -11.82 14.17 -12.31
N ARG A 177 -12.38 15.36 -12.62
CA ARG A 177 -12.62 15.81 -13.99
C ARG A 177 -11.35 16.03 -14.83
N GLU A 178 -10.23 16.24 -14.16
CA GLU A 178 -8.92 16.42 -14.80
C GLU A 178 -8.15 15.10 -14.89
N LEU A 179 -8.37 14.21 -13.92
CA LEU A 179 -7.73 12.90 -13.83
C LEU A 179 -8.50 11.78 -14.56
N CYS A 180 -9.76 12.00 -14.93
CA CYS A 180 -10.57 11.01 -15.62
C CYS A 180 -9.99 10.68 -17.01
N LEU A 181 -10.17 9.44 -17.45
CA LEU A 181 -10.00 9.11 -18.87
C LEU A 181 -11.09 9.84 -19.67
N ARG A 182 -10.72 10.60 -20.68
CA ARG A 182 -11.70 11.26 -21.56
C ARG A 182 -12.15 10.27 -22.63
N TRP A 183 -13.38 10.41 -23.12
CA TRP A 183 -13.85 9.68 -24.31
C TRP A 183 -13.95 10.65 -25.48
N LYS A 184 -13.03 10.57 -26.45
CA LYS A 184 -13.00 11.47 -27.61
C LYS A 184 -13.17 12.93 -27.15
N ASN A 185 -14.19 13.62 -27.66
CA ASN A 185 -14.58 14.99 -27.28
C ASN A 185 -15.81 15.06 -26.35
N ARG A 186 -16.25 13.94 -25.75
CA ARG A 186 -17.45 13.90 -24.88
C ARG A 186 -17.13 14.08 -23.40
N GLY A 187 -15.88 14.33 -23.03
CA GLY A 187 -15.44 14.53 -21.65
C GLY A 187 -15.26 13.21 -20.89
N CYS A 188 -15.27 13.27 -19.56
CA CYS A 188 -15.19 12.08 -18.71
C CYS A 188 -16.42 11.17 -18.91
N PRO A 189 -16.27 9.84 -18.96
CA PRO A 189 -17.39 8.93 -18.78
C PRO A 189 -17.95 9.17 -17.38
N GLY A 190 -19.12 9.82 -17.35
CA GLY A 190 -19.82 10.16 -16.12
C GLY A 190 -21.00 9.22 -15.86
N ASN A 191 -21.45 9.22 -14.62
CA ASN A 191 -22.62 8.46 -14.18
C ASN A 191 -23.96 9.14 -14.54
N ASN A 192 -23.98 10.00 -15.57
CA ASN A 192 -25.19 10.72 -15.98
C ASN A 192 -26.32 9.79 -16.47
N HIS A 193 -25.96 8.57 -16.89
CA HIS A 193 -26.93 7.54 -17.28
C HIS A 193 -27.85 7.16 -16.12
N ILE A 194 -27.37 7.19 -14.87
CA ILE A 194 -28.16 6.83 -13.67
C ILE A 194 -29.41 7.71 -13.53
N GLN A 195 -29.23 9.02 -13.66
CA GLN A 195 -30.32 9.99 -13.52
C GLN A 195 -31.37 9.80 -14.64
N ILE A 196 -30.90 9.61 -15.87
CA ILE A 196 -31.76 9.41 -17.04
C ILE A 196 -32.61 8.14 -16.84
N ILE A 197 -32.00 7.05 -16.40
CA ILE A 197 -32.69 5.77 -16.20
C ILE A 197 -33.74 5.87 -15.09
N SER A 198 -33.41 6.53 -13.97
CA SER A 198 -34.39 6.74 -12.89
C SER A 198 -35.55 7.63 -13.32
N GLU A 199 -35.29 8.69 -14.09
CA GLU A 199 -36.34 9.59 -14.58
C GLU A 199 -37.30 8.87 -15.54
N LEU A 200 -36.77 8.06 -16.47
CA LEU A 200 -37.58 7.25 -17.38
C LEU A 200 -38.44 6.22 -16.64
N TYR A 201 -37.87 5.55 -15.63
CA TYR A 201 -38.60 4.58 -14.82
C TYR A 201 -39.77 5.24 -14.08
N ASN A 202 -39.56 6.43 -13.51
CA ASN A 202 -40.61 7.17 -12.79
C ASN A 202 -41.68 7.77 -13.71
N HIS A 203 -41.35 8.03 -14.97
CA HIS A 203 -42.33 8.42 -15.99
C HIS A 203 -43.14 7.25 -16.56
N GLY A 204 -42.95 6.02 -16.04
CA GLY A 204 -43.69 4.84 -16.48
C GLY A 204 -43.25 4.33 -17.85
N ILE A 205 -42.02 4.65 -18.29
CA ILE A 205 -41.48 4.17 -19.56
C ILE A 205 -40.89 2.78 -19.35
N ASN A 206 -41.37 1.80 -20.12
CA ASN A 206 -40.87 0.43 -20.06
C ASN A 206 -39.42 0.35 -20.55
N ILE A 207 -38.50 0.05 -19.63
CA ILE A 207 -37.07 -0.09 -19.94
C ILE A 207 -36.77 -1.57 -20.20
N THR A 208 -36.33 -1.90 -21.41
CA THR A 208 -35.88 -3.25 -21.75
C THR A 208 -34.55 -3.59 -21.09
N TYR A 209 -34.37 -4.84 -20.66
CA TYR A 209 -33.13 -5.37 -20.08
C TYR A 209 -32.59 -6.50 -20.96
N PRO A 210 -31.26 -6.63 -21.21
CA PRO A 210 -30.11 -5.93 -20.60
C PRO A 210 -29.64 -4.67 -21.35
N THR A 211 -30.28 -4.34 -22.48
CA THR A 211 -29.99 -3.13 -23.25
C THR A 211 -31.23 -2.27 -23.34
N PHE A 212 -31.04 -0.96 -23.25
CA PHE A 212 -32.10 0.01 -23.50
C PHE A 212 -31.80 0.78 -24.78
N ARG A 213 -32.86 1.20 -25.47
CA ARG A 213 -32.78 2.03 -26.67
C ARG A 213 -33.70 3.23 -26.51
N ILE A 214 -33.13 4.44 -26.56
CA ILE A 214 -33.86 5.70 -26.51
C ILE A 214 -33.47 6.51 -27.73
N GLY A 215 -34.40 6.64 -28.67
CA GLY A 215 -34.14 7.28 -29.96
C GLY A 215 -32.96 6.64 -30.69
N SER A 216 -31.91 7.42 -30.94
CA SER A 216 -30.67 6.99 -31.59
C SER A 216 -29.59 6.46 -30.64
N ARG A 217 -29.81 6.49 -29.32
CA ARG A 217 -28.84 6.05 -28.32
C ARG A 217 -29.24 4.69 -27.76
N SER A 218 -28.32 3.75 -27.78
CA SER A 218 -28.43 2.45 -27.11
C SER A 218 -27.38 2.34 -26.02
N GLY A 219 -27.72 1.74 -24.88
CA GLY A 219 -26.80 1.48 -23.78
C GLY A 219 -26.99 0.09 -23.19
N TYR A 220 -25.91 -0.46 -22.62
CA TYR A 220 -25.92 -1.73 -21.91
C TYR A 220 -26.04 -1.47 -20.40
N LEU A 221 -27.12 -1.93 -19.79
CA LEU A 221 -27.42 -1.78 -18.37
C LEU A 221 -26.80 -2.89 -17.52
N GLY A 222 -26.59 -4.07 -18.10
CA GLY A 222 -26.17 -5.25 -17.34
C GLY A 222 -24.83 -5.13 -16.60
N ALA A 223 -23.98 -4.18 -17.00
CA ALA A 223 -22.73 -3.90 -16.30
C ALA A 223 -22.91 -2.95 -15.11
N GLY A 224 -23.98 -2.15 -15.09
CA GLY A 224 -24.20 -1.10 -14.10
C GLY A 224 -25.24 -1.44 -13.04
N ILE A 225 -26.27 -2.24 -13.34
CA ILE A 225 -27.32 -2.59 -12.38
C ILE A 225 -27.22 -4.04 -11.90
N GLY A 226 -27.39 -4.23 -10.59
CA GLY A 226 -27.32 -5.53 -9.92
C GLY A 226 -28.60 -5.85 -9.15
N GLY A 227 -28.88 -7.14 -8.96
CA GLY A 227 -30.07 -7.61 -8.23
C GLY A 227 -31.38 -7.18 -8.91
N VAL A 228 -31.43 -7.32 -10.23
CA VAL A 228 -32.59 -6.93 -11.05
C VAL A 228 -33.73 -7.94 -10.89
N SER A 229 -34.97 -7.44 -10.77
CA SER A 229 -36.17 -8.23 -11.00
C SER A 229 -36.75 -7.83 -12.36
N LEU A 230 -37.17 -8.82 -13.12
CA LEU A 230 -37.62 -8.66 -14.49
C LEU A 230 -39.10 -9.03 -14.57
N SER A 231 -39.87 -8.22 -15.28
CA SER A 231 -41.24 -8.55 -15.65
C SER A 231 -41.31 -8.82 -17.15
N LYS A 232 -42.29 -9.61 -17.58
CA LYS A 232 -42.58 -9.82 -18.99
C LYS A 232 -43.78 -8.98 -19.37
N ASP A 233 -43.62 -8.21 -20.43
CA ASP A 233 -44.72 -7.48 -21.05
C ASP A 233 -45.58 -8.43 -21.89
N ASP A 234 -46.80 -8.00 -22.25
CA ASP A 234 -47.74 -8.81 -23.05
C ASP A 234 -47.17 -9.20 -24.43
N ASN A 235 -46.22 -8.39 -24.94
CA ASN A 235 -45.48 -8.64 -26.16
C ASN A 235 -44.27 -9.61 -25.99
N GLY A 236 -44.11 -10.21 -24.81
CA GLY A 236 -43.01 -11.14 -24.48
C GLY A 236 -41.65 -10.46 -24.28
N THR A 237 -41.60 -9.12 -24.28
CA THR A 237 -40.35 -8.38 -24.03
C THR A 237 -40.01 -8.36 -22.55
N VAL A 238 -38.71 -8.48 -22.24
CA VAL A 238 -38.22 -8.51 -20.86
C VAL A 238 -37.96 -7.07 -20.39
N ILE A 239 -38.78 -6.61 -19.47
CA ILE A 239 -38.72 -5.25 -18.90
C ILE A 239 -38.14 -5.28 -17.49
N LEU A 240 -37.44 -4.20 -17.13
CA LEU A 240 -36.85 -4.01 -15.82
C LEU A 240 -37.93 -3.60 -14.81
N ALA A 241 -38.24 -4.47 -13.84
CA ALA A 241 -39.26 -4.21 -12.83
C ALA A 241 -38.67 -3.52 -11.58
N SER A 242 -37.51 -3.95 -11.11
CA SER A 242 -36.78 -3.33 -9.99
C SER A 242 -35.29 -3.66 -10.07
N ALA A 243 -34.46 -2.89 -9.40
CA ALA A 243 -33.04 -3.19 -9.19
C ALA A 243 -32.63 -2.88 -7.75
N ARG A 244 -31.67 -3.63 -7.21
CA ARG A 244 -31.23 -3.49 -5.81
C ARG A 244 -29.89 -2.78 -5.66
N ALA A 245 -29.03 -2.87 -6.66
CA ALA A 245 -27.68 -2.33 -6.60
C ALA A 245 -27.30 -1.59 -7.88
N TRP A 246 -26.39 -0.63 -7.74
CA TRP A 246 -25.79 0.11 -8.82
C TRP A 246 -24.27 0.13 -8.69
N LEU A 247 -23.56 -0.23 -9.76
CA LEU A 247 -22.12 -0.16 -9.87
C LEU A 247 -21.74 1.12 -10.62
N MET A 248 -21.08 2.04 -9.92
CA MET A 248 -20.44 3.21 -10.49
C MET A 248 -18.95 2.92 -10.71
N VAL A 249 -18.46 3.24 -11.89
CA VAL A 249 -17.07 3.01 -12.27
C VAL A 249 -16.41 4.33 -12.63
N TYR A 250 -15.32 4.64 -11.93
CA TYR A 250 -14.51 5.83 -12.11
C TYR A 250 -13.16 5.44 -12.68
N GLN A 251 -12.96 5.77 -13.96
CA GLN A 251 -11.74 5.43 -14.69
C GLN A 251 -10.78 6.61 -14.72
N LEU A 252 -9.55 6.41 -14.24
CA LEU A 252 -8.52 7.44 -14.14
C LEU A 252 -7.44 7.24 -15.21
N LYS A 253 -6.74 8.33 -15.56
CA LYS A 253 -5.63 8.29 -16.51
C LYS A 253 -4.46 7.50 -15.92
N PHE A 254 -3.98 6.53 -16.70
CA PHE A 254 -2.82 5.71 -16.38
C PHE A 254 -1.51 6.24 -17.00
N PHE A 255 -1.58 7.02 -18.08
CA PHE A 255 -0.43 7.56 -18.82
C PHE A 255 -0.61 9.07 -19.03
N PRO A 256 0.46 9.91 -18.99
CA PRO A 256 1.86 9.61 -18.69
C PRO A 256 2.13 9.36 -17.20
N ILE A 257 3.35 8.91 -16.85
CA ILE A 257 3.70 8.45 -15.48
C ILE A 257 3.43 9.48 -14.39
N ASN A 258 3.63 10.77 -14.70
CA ASN A 258 3.34 11.87 -13.77
C ASN A 258 1.86 11.91 -13.40
N VAL A 259 0.95 11.76 -14.38
CA VAL A 259 -0.50 11.72 -14.11
C VAL A 259 -0.87 10.41 -13.41
N SER A 260 -0.23 9.29 -13.76
CA SER A 260 -0.45 8.00 -13.10
C SER A 260 -0.17 8.04 -11.59
N TYR A 261 0.89 8.74 -11.18
CA TYR A 261 1.22 8.92 -9.78
C TYR A 261 0.12 9.68 -9.03
N VAL A 262 -0.39 10.75 -9.65
CA VAL A 262 -1.43 11.60 -9.09
C VAL A 262 -2.77 10.88 -9.02
N SER A 263 -3.12 10.12 -10.07
CA SER A 263 -4.25 9.20 -10.07
C SER A 263 -4.14 8.20 -8.91
N GLY A 264 -2.93 7.70 -8.62
CA GLY A 264 -2.69 6.81 -7.50
C GLY A 264 -2.85 7.45 -6.13
N ILE A 265 -2.46 8.72 -5.98
CA ILE A 265 -2.74 9.50 -4.76
C ILE A 265 -4.25 9.74 -4.64
N TRP A 266 -4.90 10.10 -5.74
CA TRP A 266 -6.35 10.34 -5.77
C TRP A 266 -7.13 9.10 -5.33
N GLU A 267 -6.75 7.89 -5.74
CA GLU A 267 -7.36 6.64 -5.25
C GLU A 267 -7.27 6.48 -3.73
N LYS A 268 -6.13 6.86 -3.12
CA LYS A 268 -5.95 6.81 -1.66
C LYS A 268 -6.77 7.87 -0.94
N THR A 269 -6.77 9.10 -1.47
CA THR A 269 -7.62 10.19 -0.96
C THR A 269 -9.10 9.84 -1.10
N PHE A 270 -9.47 9.18 -2.20
CA PHE A 270 -10.81 8.67 -2.44
C PHE A 270 -11.25 7.69 -1.35
N LYS A 271 -10.41 6.69 -1.01
CA LYS A 271 -10.66 5.76 0.10
C LYS A 271 -10.94 6.53 1.41
N LEU A 272 -10.07 7.47 1.77
CA LEU A 272 -10.22 8.27 2.99
C LEU A 272 -11.51 9.10 3.02
N HIS A 273 -11.95 9.63 1.87
CA HIS A 273 -13.22 10.34 1.77
C HIS A 273 -14.44 9.42 1.81
N MET A 274 -14.33 8.19 1.32
CA MET A 274 -15.40 7.19 1.40
C MET A 274 -15.54 6.63 2.82
N ASP A 275 -14.43 6.43 3.54
CA ASP A 275 -14.44 6.01 4.96
C ASP A 275 -15.09 7.04 5.88
N ASN A 276 -14.91 8.33 5.58
CA ASN A 276 -15.48 9.45 6.34
C ASN A 276 -16.83 9.95 5.77
N TYR A 277 -17.38 9.28 4.76
CA TYR A 277 -18.65 9.71 4.17
C TYR A 277 -19.80 9.41 5.16
N PRO A 278 -20.67 10.39 5.47
CA PRO A 278 -21.75 10.19 6.42
C PRO A 278 -22.73 9.11 5.94
N GLU A 279 -23.23 8.28 6.86
CA GLU A 279 -24.20 7.26 6.50
C GLU A 279 -25.52 7.88 6.01
N ASP A 280 -25.88 7.60 4.76
CA ASP A 280 -27.19 7.95 4.21
C ASP A 280 -28.25 6.92 4.66
N PRO A 281 -29.50 7.33 4.92
CA PRO A 281 -30.58 6.42 5.34
C PRO A 281 -31.09 5.49 4.22
N PHE A 282 -30.87 5.86 2.94
CA PHE A 282 -31.40 5.12 1.78
C PHE A 282 -30.41 4.12 1.18
N ILE A 283 -29.10 4.36 1.30
CA ILE A 283 -28.09 3.59 0.58
C ILE A 283 -27.01 3.03 1.51
N SER A 284 -26.52 1.84 1.20
CA SER A 284 -25.28 1.28 1.74
C SER A 284 -24.21 1.31 0.68
N LEU A 285 -23.01 1.72 1.08
CA LEU A 285 -21.88 1.96 0.19
C LEU A 285 -20.84 0.85 0.37
N THR A 286 -20.36 0.31 -0.75
CA THR A 286 -19.13 -0.48 -0.78
C THR A 286 -18.26 0.05 -1.91
N TYR A 287 -16.95 0.10 -1.71
CA TYR A 287 -16.04 0.69 -2.68
C TYR A 287 -14.77 -0.17 -2.79
N PHE A 288 -14.13 -0.08 -3.95
CA PHE A 288 -12.92 -0.80 -4.29
C PHE A 288 -12.05 0.09 -5.18
N HIS A 289 -10.73 0.07 -5.00
CA HIS A 289 -9.80 0.76 -5.91
C HIS A 289 -8.66 -0.19 -6.33
N SER A 290 -7.97 0.14 -7.41
CA SER A 290 -6.95 -0.74 -8.00
C SER A 290 -5.79 -1.10 -7.04
N GLN A 291 -5.53 -0.27 -6.03
CA GLN A 291 -4.48 -0.50 -5.02
C GLN A 291 -4.97 -1.25 -3.76
N THR A 292 -6.28 -1.50 -3.58
CA THR A 292 -6.82 -2.03 -2.31
C THR A 292 -6.18 -3.37 -1.96
N LEU A 293 -6.07 -4.30 -2.92
CA LEU A 293 -5.51 -5.63 -2.66
C LEU A 293 -4.04 -5.55 -2.21
N ALA A 294 -3.23 -4.73 -2.88
CA ALA A 294 -1.82 -4.56 -2.55
C ALA A 294 -1.65 -3.91 -1.17
N GLU A 295 -2.47 -2.89 -0.85
CA GLU A 295 -2.45 -2.25 0.47
C GLU A 295 -2.89 -3.18 1.60
N GLU A 296 -3.94 -3.97 1.37
CA GLU A 296 -4.44 -4.94 2.35
C GLU A 296 -3.41 -6.05 2.61
N LEU A 297 -2.74 -6.51 1.56
CA LEU A 297 -1.66 -7.48 1.68
C LEU A 297 -0.45 -6.90 2.41
N LYS A 298 -0.06 -5.66 2.10
CA LYS A 298 1.02 -4.94 2.78
C LYS A 298 0.71 -4.74 4.27
N ARG A 299 -0.50 -4.29 4.60
CA ARG A 299 -0.95 -4.13 6.00
C ARG A 299 -0.89 -5.45 6.77
N ASN A 300 -1.30 -6.55 6.14
CA ASN A 300 -1.17 -7.88 6.72
C ASN A 300 0.30 -8.27 6.92
N ALA A 301 1.16 -8.01 5.94
CA ALA A 301 2.60 -8.28 6.04
C ALA A 301 3.26 -7.46 7.17
N ASP A 302 2.96 -6.17 7.28
CA ASP A 302 3.50 -5.28 8.32
C ASP A 302 3.02 -5.70 9.73
N SER A 303 1.78 -6.18 9.84
CA SER A 303 1.22 -6.72 11.09
C SER A 303 1.83 -8.08 11.48
N LEU A 304 2.18 -8.90 10.48
CA LEU A 304 2.76 -10.23 10.69
C LEU A 304 4.28 -10.17 10.94
N ALA A 305 5.00 -9.21 10.36
CA ALA A 305 6.44 -9.02 10.50
C ALA A 305 6.95 -9.06 11.97
N PRO A 306 6.39 -8.30 12.93
CA PRO A 306 6.87 -8.35 14.31
C PRO A 306 6.61 -9.70 14.99
N ARG A 307 5.53 -10.41 14.60
CA ARG A 307 5.21 -11.75 15.13
C ARG A 307 6.25 -12.78 14.68
N PHE A 308 6.72 -12.68 13.43
CA PHE A 308 7.77 -13.54 12.90
C PHE A 308 9.11 -13.32 13.60
N ILE A 309 9.46 -12.07 13.94
CA ILE A 309 10.68 -11.76 14.71
C ILE A 309 10.62 -12.46 16.07
N PHE A 310 9.47 -12.37 16.77
CA PHE A 310 9.30 -13.06 18.05
C PHE A 310 9.41 -14.58 17.94
N ALA A 311 8.75 -15.18 16.94
CA ALA A 311 8.84 -16.62 16.67
C ALA A 311 10.28 -17.06 16.34
N PHE A 312 11.02 -16.23 15.59
CA PHE A 312 12.42 -16.48 15.26
C PHE A 312 13.30 -16.49 16.51
N VAL A 313 13.13 -15.51 17.41
CA VAL A 313 13.87 -15.48 18.68
C VAL A 313 13.59 -16.73 19.52
N ILE A 314 12.32 -17.16 19.60
CA ILE A 314 11.95 -18.40 20.29
C ILE A 314 12.63 -19.62 19.65
N LEU A 315 12.64 -19.71 18.32
CA LEU A 315 13.29 -20.81 17.61
C LEU A 315 14.78 -20.87 17.93
N VAL A 316 15.49 -19.74 17.93
CA VAL A 316 16.92 -19.68 18.27
C VAL A 316 17.16 -20.06 19.73
N ILE A 317 16.30 -19.63 20.66
CA ILE A 317 16.42 -20.00 22.08
C ILE A 317 16.21 -21.51 22.23
N PHE A 318 15.15 -22.06 21.65
CA PHE A 318 14.88 -23.50 21.63
C PHE A 318 16.06 -24.27 21.01
N ALA A 319 16.63 -23.75 19.93
CA ALA A 319 17.79 -24.32 19.25
C ALA A 319 19.03 -24.41 20.13
N VAL A 320 19.31 -23.36 20.90
CA VAL A 320 20.42 -23.34 21.85
C VAL A 320 20.16 -24.33 22.99
N ILE A 321 18.94 -24.35 23.54
CA ILE A 321 18.57 -25.27 24.63
C ILE A 321 18.71 -26.74 24.18
N CYS A 322 18.19 -27.13 23.01
CA CYS A 322 18.32 -28.50 22.50
C CYS A 322 19.77 -28.90 22.19
N SER A 323 20.65 -27.93 21.91
CA SER A 323 22.07 -28.20 21.67
C SER A 323 22.86 -28.44 22.96
N MET A 324 22.35 -27.97 24.10
CA MET A 324 22.94 -28.20 25.41
C MET A 324 22.68 -29.63 25.89
N VAL A 325 23.73 -30.27 26.39
CA VAL A 325 23.66 -31.62 26.97
C VAL A 325 23.84 -31.51 28.47
N THR A 326 22.85 -31.97 29.22
CA THR A 326 22.90 -32.07 30.68
C THR A 326 23.49 -33.42 31.09
N ILE A 327 24.25 -33.42 32.18
CA ILE A 327 24.85 -34.63 32.74
C ILE A 327 23.74 -35.46 33.41
N LYS A 328 23.67 -36.77 33.15
CA LYS A 328 22.65 -37.66 33.75
C LYS A 328 22.71 -37.55 35.29
N GLY A 329 21.62 -37.11 35.90
CA GLY A 329 21.45 -37.07 37.36
C GLY A 329 21.78 -35.73 38.05
N THR A 330 22.19 -34.68 37.32
CA THR A 330 22.36 -33.32 37.90
C THR A 330 21.92 -32.24 36.90
N PHE A 331 21.56 -31.05 37.41
CA PHE A 331 21.19 -29.88 36.59
C PHE A 331 22.42 -29.12 36.01
N TYR A 332 23.61 -29.74 36.02
CA TYR A 332 24.85 -29.11 35.56
C TYR A 332 25.04 -29.28 34.05
N PHE A 333 25.42 -28.17 33.39
CA PHE A 333 25.70 -28.10 31.96
C PHE A 333 27.14 -28.50 31.66
N ASP A 334 27.30 -29.45 30.74
CA ASP A 334 28.61 -29.92 30.30
C ASP A 334 29.11 -29.04 29.13
N TRP A 335 29.98 -28.05 29.41
CA TRP A 335 30.46 -27.08 28.41
C TRP A 335 31.38 -27.69 27.34
N VAL A 336 32.00 -28.84 27.64
CA VAL A 336 32.89 -29.55 26.71
C VAL A 336 32.08 -30.31 25.65
N LEU A 337 30.86 -30.73 26.00
CA LEU A 337 29.97 -31.54 25.16
C LEU A 337 28.85 -30.72 24.51
N SER A 338 28.41 -29.66 25.19
CA SER A 338 27.46 -28.68 24.68
C SER A 338 28.16 -27.74 23.70
N LYS A 339 27.72 -27.73 22.44
CA LYS A 339 28.26 -26.82 21.42
C LYS A 339 27.19 -25.82 20.95
N PRO A 340 26.73 -24.91 21.83
CA PRO A 340 25.70 -23.94 21.50
C PRO A 340 26.16 -22.95 20.42
N ILE A 341 27.47 -22.69 20.34
CA ILE A 341 28.05 -21.81 19.33
C ILE A 341 27.79 -22.31 17.90
N LEU A 342 27.82 -23.63 17.66
CA LEU A 342 27.51 -24.23 16.36
C LEU A 342 26.05 -23.98 15.97
N SER A 343 25.14 -23.98 16.96
CA SER A 343 23.72 -23.72 16.76
C SER A 343 23.46 -22.29 16.29
N VAL A 344 24.13 -21.32 16.91
CA VAL A 344 24.02 -19.90 16.55
C VAL A 344 24.63 -19.64 15.17
N PHE A 345 25.80 -20.20 14.88
CA PHE A 345 26.45 -20.01 13.58
C PHE A 345 25.66 -20.62 12.42
N GLY A 346 24.94 -21.73 12.63
CA GLY A 346 24.11 -22.30 11.57
C GLY A 346 22.89 -21.43 11.23
N VAL A 347 22.28 -20.77 12.22
CA VAL A 347 21.21 -19.78 11.98
C VAL A 347 21.75 -18.57 11.21
N ILE A 348 22.92 -18.05 11.60
CA ILE A 348 23.57 -16.92 10.91
C ILE A 348 23.89 -17.28 9.45
N ASN A 349 24.42 -18.48 9.21
CA ASN A 349 24.72 -18.98 7.86
C ASN A 349 23.45 -19.03 6.98
N ALA A 350 22.33 -19.51 7.52
CA ALA A 350 21.05 -19.49 6.80
C ALA A 350 20.61 -18.05 6.45
N GLY A 351 20.77 -17.11 7.38
CA GLY A 351 20.50 -15.68 7.16
C GLY A 351 21.39 -15.07 6.07
N MET A 352 22.69 -15.38 6.07
CA MET A 352 23.62 -14.94 5.02
C MET A 352 23.25 -15.50 3.64
N GLY A 353 22.78 -16.76 3.58
CA GLY A 353 22.28 -17.37 2.35
C GLY A 353 21.07 -16.61 1.77
N ILE A 354 20.11 -16.26 2.62
CA ILE A 354 18.93 -15.47 2.21
C ILE A 354 19.35 -14.07 1.73
N ALA A 355 20.22 -13.39 2.47
CA ALA A 355 20.71 -12.07 2.10
C ALA A 355 21.46 -12.10 0.75
N SER A 356 22.26 -13.14 0.52
CA SER A 356 22.99 -13.34 -0.73
C SER A 356 22.06 -13.64 -1.91
N ALA A 357 21.06 -14.51 -1.72
CA ALA A 357 20.06 -14.82 -2.75
C ALA A 357 19.22 -13.59 -3.11
N MET A 358 18.77 -12.84 -2.11
CA MET A 358 18.02 -11.60 -2.31
C MET A 358 18.87 -10.54 -3.01
N GLY A 359 20.11 -10.34 -2.57
CA GLY A 359 21.06 -9.43 -3.22
C GLY A 359 21.33 -9.82 -4.68
N GLY A 360 21.49 -11.11 -4.97
CA GLY A 360 21.65 -11.63 -6.32
C GLY A 360 20.43 -11.37 -7.22
N LEU A 361 19.22 -11.54 -6.71
CA LEU A 361 17.99 -11.24 -7.46
C LEU A 361 17.83 -9.75 -7.75
N ILE A 362 18.20 -8.88 -6.81
CA ILE A 362 18.23 -7.42 -7.03
C ILE A 362 19.24 -7.07 -8.13
N LEU A 363 20.42 -7.70 -8.14
CA LEU A 363 21.43 -7.49 -9.19
C LEU A 363 20.94 -7.91 -10.59
N LEU A 364 20.01 -8.86 -10.66
CA LEU A 364 19.36 -9.31 -11.89
C LEU A 364 18.13 -8.49 -12.28
N ASP A 365 17.90 -7.34 -11.62
CA ASP A 365 16.77 -6.44 -11.86
C ASP A 365 15.39 -7.10 -11.66
N VAL A 366 15.32 -8.12 -10.78
CA VAL A 366 14.06 -8.75 -10.39
C VAL A 366 13.36 -7.85 -9.36
N GLN A 367 12.13 -7.44 -9.66
CA GLN A 367 11.35 -6.56 -8.79
C GLN A 367 11.02 -7.23 -7.45
N TYR A 368 11.26 -6.51 -6.35
CA TYR A 368 10.85 -6.94 -5.02
C TYR A 368 9.32 -6.93 -4.87
N ASN A 369 8.79 -7.98 -4.26
CA ASN A 369 7.37 -8.10 -3.92
C ASN A 369 7.23 -8.12 -2.39
N ASP A 370 6.32 -7.31 -1.85
CA ASP A 370 6.05 -7.22 -0.40
C ASP A 370 5.73 -8.60 0.23
N ILE A 371 5.19 -9.56 -0.53
CA ILE A 371 4.95 -10.94 -0.07
C ILE A 371 6.26 -11.66 0.31
N VAL A 372 7.37 -11.34 -0.37
CA VAL A 372 8.69 -11.95 -0.14
C VAL A 372 9.20 -11.61 1.26
N ALA A 373 8.67 -10.59 1.94
CA ALA A 373 9.02 -10.27 3.32
C ALA A 373 8.77 -11.43 4.31
N VAL A 374 7.88 -12.37 4.00
CA VAL A 374 7.56 -13.53 4.86
C VAL A 374 8.48 -14.73 4.58
N MET A 375 9.12 -14.78 3.41
CA MET A 375 9.94 -15.92 2.98
C MET A 375 11.17 -16.21 3.88
N PRO A 376 11.90 -15.21 4.43
CA PRO A 376 13.05 -15.47 5.28
C PRO A 376 12.75 -16.38 6.48
N PHE A 377 11.57 -16.25 7.09
CA PHE A 377 11.18 -17.10 8.22
C PHE A 377 11.11 -18.58 7.83
N LEU A 378 10.46 -18.89 6.71
CA LEU A 378 10.32 -20.26 6.20
C LEU A 378 11.69 -20.86 5.84
N VAL A 379 12.53 -20.07 5.18
CA VAL A 379 13.87 -20.53 4.76
C VAL A 379 14.78 -20.76 5.96
N VAL A 380 14.75 -19.90 6.97
CA VAL A 380 15.53 -20.11 8.19
C VAL A 380 15.07 -21.36 8.94
N ALA A 381 13.77 -21.63 9.04
CA ALA A 381 13.27 -22.86 9.66
C ALA A 381 13.85 -24.13 9.00
N VAL A 382 13.81 -24.21 7.66
CA VAL A 382 14.42 -25.31 6.90
C VAL A 382 15.94 -25.35 7.08
N GLY A 383 16.59 -24.19 7.06
CA GLY A 383 18.04 -24.08 7.28
C GLY A 383 18.48 -24.57 8.67
N THR A 384 17.71 -24.28 9.70
CA THR A 384 17.98 -24.74 11.07
C THR A 384 17.81 -26.24 11.23
N ASP A 385 16.82 -26.85 10.57
CA ASP A 385 16.62 -28.31 10.60
C ASP A 385 17.84 -29.06 10.05
N ASN A 386 18.37 -28.59 8.92
CA ASN A 386 19.60 -29.12 8.33
C ASN A 386 20.80 -28.99 9.29
N MET A 387 20.95 -27.86 9.97
CA MET A 387 22.00 -27.69 10.97
C MET A 387 21.87 -28.70 12.12
N PHE A 388 20.67 -28.96 12.63
CA PHE A 388 20.46 -29.96 13.68
C PHE A 388 20.77 -31.38 13.23
N LEU A 389 20.38 -31.74 12.00
CA LEU A 389 20.73 -33.04 11.41
C LEU A 389 22.25 -33.22 11.38
N MET A 390 23.00 -32.19 10.97
CA MET A 390 24.45 -32.22 10.95
C MET A 390 25.05 -32.33 12.36
N VAL A 391 24.56 -31.55 13.33
CA VAL A 391 25.03 -31.63 14.73
C VAL A 391 24.73 -33.00 15.34
N ALA A 392 23.58 -33.61 15.03
CA ALA A 392 23.23 -34.95 15.46
C ALA A 392 24.14 -36.01 14.84
N ALA A 393 24.47 -35.90 13.55
CA ALA A 393 25.41 -36.78 12.88
C ALA A 393 26.82 -36.69 13.50
N VAL A 394 27.34 -35.48 13.74
CA VAL A 394 28.62 -35.26 14.44
C VAL A 394 28.63 -35.87 15.85
N LYS A 395 27.48 -35.88 16.55
CA LYS A 395 27.35 -36.50 17.88
C LYS A 395 27.36 -38.04 17.83
N ARG A 396 26.94 -38.67 16.71
CA ARG A 396 26.93 -40.13 16.53
C ARG A 396 28.29 -40.71 16.13
N THR A 397 29.13 -39.93 15.46
CA THR A 397 30.48 -40.37 15.03
C THR A 397 31.39 -40.74 16.22
N CYS A 398 32.30 -41.70 16.00
CA CYS A 398 33.24 -42.15 17.02
C CYS A 398 34.18 -41.02 17.46
N ARG A 399 34.34 -40.82 18.77
CA ARG A 399 35.20 -39.76 19.35
C ARG A 399 36.69 -40.05 19.25
N ALA A 400 37.06 -41.32 19.09
CA ALA A 400 38.45 -41.77 19.02
C ALA A 400 39.07 -41.65 17.61
N ALA A 401 38.25 -41.42 16.59
CA ALA A 401 38.71 -41.22 15.22
C ALA A 401 39.36 -39.83 15.05
N THR A 402 40.26 -39.71 14.07
CA THR A 402 40.86 -38.43 13.68
C THR A 402 39.79 -37.45 13.19
N VAL A 403 40.06 -36.15 13.32
CA VAL A 403 39.09 -35.09 12.95
C VAL A 403 38.66 -35.20 11.48
N GLU A 404 39.60 -35.51 10.59
CA GLU A 404 39.34 -35.66 9.15
C GLU A 404 38.35 -36.80 8.86
N GLN A 405 38.60 -37.98 9.43
CA GLN A 405 37.75 -39.15 9.22
C GLN A 405 36.36 -38.94 9.84
N ARG A 406 36.32 -38.28 11.01
CA ARG A 406 35.08 -37.97 11.72
C ARG A 406 34.17 -37.00 10.95
N ILE A 407 34.75 -35.94 10.37
CA ILE A 407 33.99 -34.99 9.55
C ILE A 407 33.57 -35.64 8.23
N GLY A 408 34.44 -36.44 7.61
CA GLY A 408 34.13 -37.17 6.38
C GLY A 408 32.95 -38.13 6.53
N GLU A 409 32.93 -38.94 7.59
CA GLU A 409 31.83 -39.87 7.89
C GLU A 409 30.53 -39.12 8.23
N CYS A 410 30.63 -38.02 8.99
CA CYS A 410 29.48 -37.16 9.26
C CYS A 410 28.89 -36.55 7.98
N MET A 411 29.73 -36.02 7.08
CA MET A 411 29.26 -35.46 5.81
C MET A 411 28.64 -36.53 4.92
N ALA A 412 29.21 -37.74 4.87
CA ALA A 412 28.66 -38.83 4.06
C ALA A 412 27.24 -39.25 4.48
N ASP A 413 26.94 -39.32 5.79
CA ASP A 413 25.58 -39.66 6.28
C ASP A 413 24.61 -38.47 6.19
N ALA A 414 25.07 -37.25 6.49
CA ALA A 414 24.20 -36.07 6.53
C ALA A 414 23.92 -35.47 5.12
N ALA A 415 24.91 -35.43 4.23
CA ALA A 415 24.79 -34.76 2.93
C ALA A 415 23.74 -35.41 2.04
N ARG A 416 23.64 -36.75 2.04
CA ARG A 416 22.62 -37.45 1.24
C ARG A 416 21.21 -37.01 1.62
N ARG A 417 20.91 -36.99 2.93
CA ARG A 417 19.60 -36.57 3.45
C ARG A 417 19.29 -35.11 3.14
N MET A 418 20.29 -34.23 3.22
CA MET A 418 20.14 -32.80 2.92
C MET A 418 19.88 -32.54 1.43
N VAL A 419 20.59 -33.23 0.54
CA VAL A 419 20.42 -33.09 -0.91
C VAL A 419 19.02 -33.53 -1.32
N ASP A 420 18.56 -34.67 -0.83
CA ASP A 420 17.21 -35.18 -1.12
C ASP A 420 16.13 -34.20 -0.64
N ALA A 421 16.26 -33.67 0.58
CA ALA A 421 15.34 -32.68 1.13
C ALA A 421 15.31 -31.37 0.32
N CYS A 422 16.48 -30.88 -0.09
CA CYS A 422 16.60 -29.66 -0.89
C CYS A 422 16.00 -29.83 -2.30
N PHE A 423 16.25 -30.99 -2.92
CA PHE A 423 15.71 -31.33 -4.23
C PHE A 423 14.19 -31.45 -4.19
N GLN A 424 13.65 -32.10 -3.16
CA GLN A 424 12.20 -32.22 -2.96
C GLN A 424 11.56 -30.84 -2.75
N ALA A 425 12.14 -29.98 -1.91
CA ALA A 425 11.64 -28.61 -1.70
C ALA A 425 11.61 -27.80 -3.01
N THR A 426 12.64 -27.96 -3.85
CA THR A 426 12.71 -27.29 -5.16
C THR A 426 11.64 -27.80 -6.12
N ILE A 427 11.46 -29.12 -6.22
CA ILE A 427 10.44 -29.74 -7.08
C ILE A 427 9.02 -29.34 -6.63
N THR A 428 8.73 -29.43 -5.33
CA THR A 428 7.42 -29.06 -4.80
C THR A 428 7.11 -27.58 -5.08
N SER A 429 8.09 -26.69 -4.98
CA SER A 429 7.90 -25.27 -5.32
C SER A 429 7.59 -25.03 -6.81
N HIS A 430 8.08 -25.89 -7.70
CA HIS A 430 7.83 -25.83 -9.13
C HIS A 430 6.46 -26.39 -9.54
N PHE A 431 5.91 -27.35 -8.79
CA PHE A 431 4.60 -27.96 -9.06
C PHE A 431 3.40 -27.19 -8.49
N VAL A 432 3.64 -26.23 -7.58
CA VAL A 432 2.60 -25.39 -6.95
C VAL A 432 2.34 -24.09 -7.72
N ARG A 433 3.10 -23.81 -8.79
CA ARG A 433 2.78 -22.78 -9.81
C ARG A 433 2.09 -23.42 -11.00
#